data_AF-A0A847AU85-F1
#
_entry.id   AF-A0A847AU85-F1
#
_cell.length_a   1.000
_cell.length_b   1.000
_cell.length_c   1.000
_cell.angle_alpha   90.00
_cell.angle_beta   90.00
_cell.angle_gamma   90.00
#
_symmetry.space_group_name_H-M   'P 1'
#
loop_
_entity.id
_entity.type
_entity.pdbx_description
1 polymer ?
#
loop_
_entity_poly.entity_id
_entity_poly.type
_entity_poly.pdbx_seq_one_letter_code
_entity_poly.pdbx_strand_id
1 'polypeptide(L)'
;MLFIIGDIIEKGPESLKTLRYVMDICKKYMVYTLIGNVDAWRLTMFEDGDAESNEELLDYIIFMKERWGGCFFSDMCDELNFCISAPSDIPEAKQRIRKSFNEEFEFLRSLPIIIETQNFIFVHGGLPTDDIDSLVGDDAFNVLKIDAFIKKNLYFPKYVIVGHWPVTLYGDPLW
;
A
#
# COMPACT_ATOMS: atom_id res chain seq x y z
N MET A 1 -6.95 2.93 -20.98
CA MET A 1 -7.14 2.17 -19.73
C MET A 1 -5.79 2.07 -19.05
N LEU A 2 -5.72 2.36 -17.76
CA LEU A 2 -4.50 2.21 -16.95
C LEU A 2 -4.84 1.34 -15.74
N PHE A 3 -3.93 0.44 -15.37
CA PHE A 3 -3.99 -0.29 -14.10
C PHE A 3 -2.80 0.14 -13.23
N ILE A 4 -3.07 0.48 -11.98
CA ILE A 4 -2.05 0.77 -10.95
C ILE A 4 -2.08 -0.38 -9.95
N ILE A 5 -0.97 -1.11 -9.85
CA ILE A 5 -0.91 -2.40 -9.15
C ILE A 5 -0.37 -2.20 -7.72
N GLY A 6 -0.98 -1.30 -6.94
CA GLY A 6 -0.64 -1.09 -5.52
C GLY A 6 0.69 -0.41 -5.22
N ASP A 7 0.98 -0.31 -3.92
CA ASP A 7 2.14 0.32 -3.30
C ASP A 7 2.29 1.79 -3.77
N ILE A 8 1.20 2.53 -3.60
CA ILE A 8 1.05 3.94 -4.00
C ILE A 8 1.70 4.85 -2.97
N ILE A 9 1.54 4.52 -1.69
CA ILE A 9 2.06 5.31 -0.58
C ILE A 9 3.38 4.72 -0.08
N GLU A 10 4.10 5.54 0.68
CA GLU A 10 5.33 5.22 1.39
C GLU A 10 6.62 5.38 0.58
N LYS A 11 7.76 5.43 1.30
CA LYS A 11 9.13 5.51 0.74
C LYS A 11 9.37 6.76 -0.10
N GLY A 12 8.86 7.90 0.35
CA GLY A 12 9.14 9.20 -0.26
C GLY A 12 8.38 10.36 0.41
N PRO A 13 8.83 11.62 0.19
CA PRO A 13 8.29 12.83 0.83
C PRO A 13 7.01 13.36 0.18
N GLU A 14 6.49 12.68 -0.84
CA GLU A 14 5.30 13.11 -1.59
C GLU A 14 4.28 11.96 -1.70
N SER A 15 4.22 11.08 -0.71
CA SER A 15 3.26 9.98 -0.61
C SER A 15 1.81 10.49 -0.64
N LEU A 16 1.49 11.51 0.17
CA LEU A 16 0.13 12.09 0.21
C LEU A 16 -0.24 12.75 -1.13
N LYS A 17 0.69 13.48 -1.73
CA LYS A 17 0.50 14.13 -3.03
C LYS A 17 0.33 13.11 -4.15
N THR A 18 1.10 12.01 -4.12
CA THR A 18 0.99 10.90 -5.08
C THR A 18 -0.36 10.22 -4.98
N LEU A 19 -0.83 9.93 -3.76
CA LEU A 19 -2.16 9.37 -3.52
C LEU A 19 -3.26 10.25 -4.09
N ARG A 20 -3.22 11.56 -3.81
CA ARG A 20 -4.20 12.53 -4.33
C ARG A 20 -4.15 12.64 -5.86
N TYR A 21 -2.96 12.55 -6.46
CA TYR A 21 -2.83 12.50 -7.92
C TYR A 21 -3.50 11.25 -8.49
N VAL A 22 -3.30 10.08 -7.88
CA VAL A 22 -3.97 8.83 -8.27
C VAL A 22 -5.49 8.96 -8.13
N MET A 23 -5.99 9.50 -7.02
CA MET A 23 -7.41 9.77 -6.82
C MET A 23 -7.98 10.69 -7.91
N ASP A 24 -7.27 11.74 -8.29
CA ASP A 24 -7.69 12.70 -9.32
C ASP A 24 -7.77 12.05 -10.71
N ILE A 25 -6.77 11.26 -11.10
CA ILE A 25 -6.81 10.57 -12.41
C ILE A 25 -7.86 9.47 -12.45
N CYS A 26 -8.16 8.79 -11.35
CA CYS A 26 -9.27 7.83 -11.26
C CYS A 26 -10.64 8.49 -11.45
N LYS A 27 -10.80 9.76 -11.03
CA LYS A 27 -12.04 10.54 -11.26
C LYS A 27 -12.19 11.00 -12.70
N LYS A 28 -11.10 11.17 -13.44
CA LYS A 28 -11.07 11.81 -14.77
C LYS A 28 -10.94 10.83 -15.93
N TYR A 29 -10.33 9.67 -15.69
CA TYR A 29 -9.97 8.72 -16.74
C TYR A 29 -10.29 7.29 -16.33
N MET A 30 -10.19 6.38 -17.30
CA MET A 30 -10.39 4.94 -17.05
C MET A 30 -9.12 4.33 -16.44
N VAL A 31 -8.96 4.57 -15.13
CA VAL A 31 -7.87 4.07 -14.29
C VAL A 31 -8.47 3.13 -13.24
N TYR A 32 -7.88 1.95 -13.11
CA TYR A 32 -8.23 0.96 -12.10
C TYR A 32 -7.03 0.79 -11.18
N THR A 33 -7.21 1.09 -9.90
CA THR A 33 -6.14 1.03 -8.90
C THR A 33 -6.43 -0.12 -7.95
N LEU A 34 -5.41 -0.89 -7.61
CA LEU A 34 -5.47 -1.96 -6.62
C LEU A 34 -4.69 -1.54 -5.37
N ILE A 35 -5.01 -2.15 -4.22
CA ILE A 35 -4.24 -1.98 -3.00
C ILE A 35 -2.97 -2.84 -3.06
N GLY A 36 -1.84 -2.30 -2.60
CA GLY A 36 -0.60 -3.05 -2.39
C GLY A 36 -0.43 -3.50 -0.94
N ASN A 37 0.58 -4.33 -0.66
CA ASN A 37 0.83 -4.77 0.71
C ASN A 37 1.33 -3.63 1.58
N VAL A 38 2.07 -2.66 1.02
CA VAL A 38 2.53 -1.49 1.76
C VAL A 38 1.35 -0.58 2.06
N ASP A 39 0.47 -0.34 1.09
CA ASP A 39 -0.74 0.46 1.29
C ASP A 39 -1.60 -0.14 2.42
N ALA A 40 -1.89 -1.45 2.34
CA ALA A 40 -2.69 -2.16 3.33
C ALA A 40 -2.06 -2.14 4.73
N TRP A 41 -0.76 -2.43 4.82
CA TRP A 41 -0.05 -2.42 6.11
C TRP A 41 -0.01 -1.01 6.72
N ARG A 42 0.15 0.04 5.90
CA ARG A 42 0.22 1.41 6.42
C ARG A 42 -1.12 1.99 6.84
N LEU A 43 -2.24 1.41 6.43
CA LEU A 43 -3.54 1.76 6.99
C LEU A 43 -3.66 1.36 8.47
N THR A 44 -3.10 0.21 8.87
CA THR A 44 -3.22 -0.29 10.26
C THR A 44 -2.47 0.57 11.27
N MET A 45 -1.42 1.28 10.85
CA MET A 45 -0.69 2.29 11.64
C MET A 45 -1.59 3.43 12.15
N PHE A 46 -2.75 3.61 11.52
CA PHE A 46 -3.76 4.60 11.92
C PHE A 46 -4.98 3.96 12.55
N GLU A 47 -4.93 2.72 13.04
CA GLU A 47 -6.06 2.08 13.73
C GLU A 47 -5.87 2.14 15.25
N ASP A 48 -6.97 2.02 16.01
CA ASP A 48 -6.87 1.96 17.46
C ASP A 48 -6.49 0.54 17.87
N GLY A 49 -5.45 0.40 18.72
CA GLY A 49 -4.93 -0.91 19.12
C GLY A 49 -3.97 -1.54 18.11
N ASP A 50 -3.29 -0.71 17.30
CA ASP A 50 -2.16 -1.18 16.51
C ASP A 50 -1.08 -1.85 17.38
N ALA A 51 -0.35 -2.78 16.78
CA ALA A 51 0.68 -3.56 17.46
C ALA A 51 1.96 -2.75 17.74
N GLU A 52 2.13 -1.62 17.05
CA GLU A 52 3.31 -0.77 17.11
C GLU A 52 3.16 0.26 18.22
N SER A 53 4.12 0.31 19.14
CA SER A 53 4.19 1.34 20.17
C SER A 53 4.43 2.73 19.58
N ASN A 54 4.11 3.78 20.35
CA ASN A 54 4.39 5.15 19.92
C ASN A 54 5.89 5.40 19.70
N GLU A 55 6.74 4.74 20.49
CA GLU A 55 8.19 4.77 20.35
C GLU A 55 8.63 4.16 19.01
N GLU A 56 8.15 2.96 18.69
CA GLU A 56 8.47 2.28 17.43
C GLU A 56 7.99 3.08 16.22
N LEU A 57 6.80 3.68 16.29
CA LEU A 57 6.29 4.54 15.21
C LEU A 57 7.12 5.82 15.05
N LEU A 58 7.56 6.45 16.15
CA LEU A 58 8.45 7.61 16.06
C LEU A 58 9.78 7.23 15.41
N ASP A 59 10.41 6.14 15.87
CA ASP A 59 11.65 5.63 15.31
C ASP A 59 11.49 5.30 13.82
N TYR A 60 10.37 4.70 13.43
CA TYR A 60 10.02 4.44 12.05
C TYR A 60 9.93 5.73 11.22
N ILE A 61 9.20 6.75 11.70
CA ILE A 61 9.04 8.04 11.02
C ILE A 61 10.40 8.72 10.83
N ILE A 62 11.25 8.73 11.85
CA ILE A 62 12.61 9.28 11.78
C ILE A 62 13.44 8.53 10.74
N PHE A 63 13.47 7.21 10.81
CA PHE A 63 14.18 6.36 9.86
C PHE A 63 13.72 6.62 8.42
N MET A 64 12.41 6.70 8.18
CA MET A 64 11.88 6.95 6.85
C MET A 64 12.25 8.34 6.33
N LYS A 65 12.22 9.36 7.20
CA LYS A 65 12.64 10.71 6.85
C LYS A 65 14.13 10.77 6.47
N GLU A 66 14.99 10.10 7.22
CA GLU A 66 16.42 10.02 6.92
C GLU A 66 16.72 9.23 5.65
N ARG A 67 16.03 8.10 5.45
CA ARG A 67 16.31 7.16 4.37
C ARG A 67 15.69 7.58 3.04
N TRP A 68 14.47 8.10 3.09
CA TRP A 68 13.60 8.33 1.92
C TRP A 68 13.08 9.76 1.83
N GLY A 69 13.43 10.64 2.76
CA GLY A 69 12.98 12.04 2.79
C GLY A 69 11.61 12.24 3.44
N GLY A 70 10.84 11.18 3.67
CA GLY A 70 9.53 11.23 4.31
C GLY A 70 8.77 9.89 4.20
N CYS A 71 7.61 9.86 4.84
CA CYS A 71 6.64 8.77 4.81
C CYS A 71 5.21 9.33 4.76
N PHE A 72 4.25 8.47 4.48
CA PHE A 72 2.84 8.87 4.42
C PHE A 72 2.36 9.54 5.72
N PHE A 73 2.82 9.06 6.89
CA PHE A 73 2.52 9.67 8.19
C PHE A 73 3.09 11.09 8.31
N SER A 74 4.37 11.29 7.93
CA SER A 74 5.01 12.59 8.03
C SER A 74 4.42 13.61 7.08
N ASP A 75 4.06 13.22 5.85
CA ASP A 75 3.43 14.10 4.88
C ASP A 75 2.12 14.70 5.42
N MET A 76 1.31 13.87 6.07
CA MET A 76 0.06 14.31 6.69
C MET A 76 0.30 15.21 7.91
N CYS A 77 1.34 14.94 8.70
CA CYS A 77 1.72 15.81 9.81
C CYS A 77 2.19 17.18 9.31
N ASP A 78 3.01 17.21 8.25
CA ASP A 78 3.52 18.43 7.65
C ASP A 78 2.37 19.29 7.09
N GLU A 79 1.39 18.69 6.40
CA GLU A 79 0.20 19.41 5.92
C GLU A 79 -0.67 19.96 7.07
N LEU A 80 -0.74 19.24 8.19
CA LEU A 80 -1.42 19.71 9.41
C LEU A 80 -0.60 20.72 10.22
N ASN A 81 0.61 21.07 9.79
CA ASN A 81 1.58 21.86 10.56
C ASN A 81 1.78 21.29 11.98
N PHE A 82 1.80 19.96 12.09
CA PHE A 82 1.97 19.24 13.35
C PHE A 82 3.37 18.65 13.44
N CYS A 83 4.14 19.08 14.44
CA CYS A 83 5.49 18.58 14.66
C CYS A 83 5.46 17.44 15.68
N ILE A 84 5.99 16.28 15.32
CA ILE A 84 6.22 15.16 16.22
C ILE A 84 7.64 15.29 16.76
N SER A 85 7.78 15.48 18.07
CA SER A 85 9.08 15.58 18.74
C SER A 85 9.30 14.50 19.79
N ALA A 86 8.22 13.85 20.25
CA ALA A 86 8.27 12.78 21.22
C ALA A 86 7.18 11.72 20.96
N PRO A 87 7.32 10.49 21.48
CA PRO A 87 6.30 9.44 21.36
C PRO A 87 4.94 9.88 21.91
N SER A 88 4.91 10.77 22.89
CA SER A 88 3.66 11.32 23.46
C SER A 88 2.81 12.12 22.47
N ASP A 89 3.39 12.58 21.36
CA ASP A 89 2.70 13.39 20.35
C ASP A 89 1.93 12.51 19.35
N ILE A 90 2.30 11.23 19.24
CA ILE A 90 1.74 10.28 18.28
C ILE A 90 0.21 10.12 18.41
N PRO A 91 -0.38 9.96 19.60
CA PRO A 91 -1.83 9.83 19.73
C PRO A 91 -2.58 11.05 19.20
N GLU A 92 -2.09 12.27 19.48
CA GLU A 92 -2.69 13.50 18.98
C GLU A 92 -2.52 13.61 17.45
N ALA A 93 -1.34 13.27 16.92
CA ALA A 93 -1.10 13.22 15.49
C ALA A 93 -2.10 12.29 14.79
N LYS A 94 -2.24 11.04 15.26
CA LYS A 94 -3.20 10.06 14.72
C LYS A 94 -4.63 10.60 14.75
N GLN A 95 -5.05 11.21 15.85
CA GLN A 95 -6.39 11.80 15.96
C GLN A 95 -6.63 12.90 14.93
N ARG A 96 -5.69 13.85 14.79
CA ARG A 96 -5.80 14.95 13.82
C ARG A 96 -5.78 14.43 12.38
N ILE A 97 -4.95 13.44 12.10
CA ILE A 97 -4.83 12.79 10.79
C ILE A 97 -6.16 12.14 10.39
N ARG A 98 -6.70 11.25 11.24
CA ARG A 98 -7.97 10.55 10.95
C ARG A 98 -9.12 11.51 10.67
N LYS A 99 -9.15 12.64 11.38
CA LYS A 99 -10.18 13.67 11.20
C LYS A 99 -10.04 14.44 9.87
N SER A 100 -8.83 14.59 9.36
CA SER A 100 -8.53 15.52 8.25
C SER A 100 -8.39 14.84 6.90
N PHE A 101 -7.98 13.56 6.87
CA PHE A 101 -7.64 12.83 5.64
C PHE A 101 -8.59 11.65 5.38
N ASN A 102 -9.86 11.80 5.75
CA ASN A 102 -10.84 10.71 5.60
C ASN A 102 -11.06 10.31 4.13
N GLU A 103 -10.99 11.26 3.19
CA GLU A 103 -11.16 10.94 1.76
C GLU A 103 -10.04 10.03 1.24
N GLU A 104 -8.81 10.27 1.66
CA GLU A 104 -7.63 9.49 1.31
C GLU A 104 -7.69 8.08 1.91
N PHE A 105 -8.08 7.97 3.19
CA PHE A 105 -8.25 6.67 3.85
C PHE A 105 -9.38 5.85 3.23
N GLU A 106 -10.54 6.47 2.98
CA GLU A 106 -11.66 5.77 2.34
C GLU A 106 -11.34 5.35 0.92
N PHE A 107 -10.59 6.17 0.16
CA PHE A 107 -10.09 5.76 -1.15
C PHE A 107 -9.23 4.50 -1.04
N LEU A 108 -8.20 4.50 -0.18
CA LEU A 108 -7.33 3.34 0.01
C LEU A 108 -8.10 2.09 0.45
N ARG A 109 -9.02 2.22 1.41
CA ARG A 109 -9.89 1.11 1.89
C ARG A 109 -10.82 0.57 0.81
N SER A 110 -11.23 1.42 -0.13
CA SER A 110 -12.11 1.01 -1.24
C SER A 110 -11.38 0.29 -2.37
N LEU A 111 -10.05 0.29 -2.37
CA LEU A 111 -9.27 -0.29 -3.47
C LEU A 111 -9.45 -1.82 -3.50
N PRO A 112 -9.75 -2.41 -4.67
CA PRO A 112 -9.83 -3.85 -4.83
C PRO A 112 -8.46 -4.53 -4.63
N ILE A 113 -8.50 -5.75 -4.09
CA ILE A 113 -7.32 -6.62 -3.94
C ILE A 113 -7.00 -7.33 -5.26
N ILE A 114 -8.04 -7.78 -5.98
CA ILE A 114 -7.94 -8.49 -7.25
C ILE A 114 -8.92 -7.84 -8.24
N ILE A 115 -8.46 -7.62 -9.48
CA ILE A 115 -9.35 -7.28 -10.59
C ILE A 115 -9.20 -8.34 -11.67
N GLU A 116 -10.30 -8.98 -12.02
CA GLU A 116 -10.34 -9.97 -13.09
C GLU A 116 -11.06 -9.43 -14.33
N THR A 117 -10.48 -9.69 -15.49
CA THR A 117 -11.06 -9.37 -16.81
C THR A 117 -11.20 -10.67 -17.63
N GLN A 118 -11.59 -10.55 -18.90
CA GLN A 118 -11.68 -11.72 -19.78
C GLN A 118 -10.35 -12.48 -19.90
N ASN A 119 -9.23 -11.78 -20.04
CA ASN A 119 -7.92 -12.39 -20.37
C ASN A 119 -6.83 -12.15 -19.31
N PHE A 120 -7.07 -11.23 -18.37
CA PHE A 120 -6.07 -10.80 -17.38
C PHE A 120 -6.65 -10.84 -15.97
N ILE A 121 -5.79 -11.17 -15.02
CA ILE A 121 -6.02 -11.00 -13.59
C ILE A 121 -4.93 -10.05 -13.07
N PHE A 122 -5.35 -8.99 -12.38
CA PHE A 122 -4.46 -8.03 -11.74
C PHE A 122 -4.52 -8.25 -10.24
N VAL A 123 -3.35 -8.36 -9.60
CA VAL A 123 -3.19 -8.53 -8.15
C VAL A 123 -1.82 -7.99 -7.75
N HIS A 124 -1.64 -7.44 -6.55
CA HIS A 124 -0.35 -6.89 -6.17
C HIS A 124 0.75 -7.96 -6.02
N GLY A 125 0.56 -8.89 -5.08
CA GLY A 125 1.53 -9.93 -4.71
C GLY A 125 1.64 -11.08 -5.71
N GLY A 126 0.49 -11.63 -6.07
CA GLY A 126 0.35 -12.82 -6.90
C GLY A 126 -0.85 -13.64 -6.46
N LEU A 127 -1.03 -14.80 -7.09
CA LEU A 127 -2.09 -15.76 -6.72
C LEU A 127 -1.47 -17.08 -6.28
N PRO A 128 -1.88 -17.65 -5.13
CA PRO A 128 -1.39 -18.96 -4.70
C PRO A 128 -2.04 -20.12 -5.45
N THR A 129 -3.18 -19.89 -6.12
CA THR A 129 -4.00 -20.88 -6.82
C THR A 129 -4.78 -20.22 -7.96
N ASP A 130 -5.18 -20.99 -8.97
CA ASP A 130 -6.04 -20.54 -10.07
C ASP A 130 -7.54 -20.51 -9.70
N ASP A 131 -7.92 -21.12 -8.57
CA ASP A 131 -9.24 -21.03 -7.96
C ASP A 131 -9.39 -19.73 -7.15
N ILE A 132 -9.64 -18.61 -7.82
CA ILE A 132 -9.76 -17.29 -7.20
C ILE A 132 -10.92 -17.22 -6.21
N ASP A 133 -12.03 -17.91 -6.49
CA ASP A 133 -13.22 -17.90 -5.64
C ASP A 133 -12.92 -18.50 -4.26
N SER A 134 -11.99 -19.46 -4.18
CA SER A 134 -11.53 -20.02 -2.90
C SER A 134 -10.81 -19.02 -1.99
N LEU A 135 -10.36 -17.88 -2.52
CA LEU A 135 -9.65 -16.84 -1.77
C LEU A 135 -10.60 -15.82 -1.13
N VAL A 136 -11.90 -15.86 -1.45
CA VAL A 136 -12.88 -14.93 -0.90
C VAL A 136 -13.05 -15.18 0.61
N GLY A 137 -12.79 -14.14 1.40
CA GLY A 137 -12.89 -14.19 2.86
C GLY A 137 -11.62 -14.71 3.56
N ASP A 138 -10.58 -15.07 2.80
CA ASP A 138 -9.25 -15.33 3.34
C ASP A 138 -8.50 -14.02 3.66
N ASP A 139 -7.38 -14.11 4.35
CA ASP A 139 -6.50 -12.98 4.63
C ASP A 139 -5.94 -12.40 3.31
N ALA A 140 -6.21 -11.12 3.07
CA ALA A 140 -5.72 -10.39 1.91
C ALA A 140 -4.19 -10.46 1.75
N PHE A 141 -3.42 -10.57 2.84
CA PHE A 141 -1.96 -10.65 2.76
C PHE A 141 -1.45 -11.90 2.04
N ASN A 142 -2.25 -12.97 1.96
CA ASN A 142 -1.91 -14.18 1.20
C ASN A 142 -1.76 -13.92 -0.31
N VAL A 143 -2.40 -12.86 -0.82
CA VAL A 143 -2.31 -12.45 -2.23
C VAL A 143 -1.64 -11.10 -2.43
N LEU A 144 -1.60 -10.25 -1.41
CA LEU A 144 -0.89 -8.97 -1.47
C LEU A 144 0.62 -9.16 -1.37
N LYS A 145 1.13 -10.19 -0.70
CA LYS A 145 2.57 -10.37 -0.52
C LYS A 145 3.03 -11.78 -0.87
N ILE A 146 3.40 -11.99 -2.13
CA ILE A 146 4.02 -13.24 -2.61
C ILE A 146 5.41 -12.95 -3.19
N ASP A 147 6.44 -13.06 -2.36
CA ASP A 147 7.81 -12.80 -2.78
C ASP A 147 8.23 -13.75 -3.92
N ALA A 148 8.90 -13.17 -4.91
CA ALA A 148 9.39 -13.85 -6.10
C ALA A 148 8.32 -14.72 -6.81
N PHE A 149 7.12 -14.19 -7.02
CA PHE A 149 5.96 -14.90 -7.58
C PHE A 149 6.29 -15.77 -8.82
N ILE A 150 7.13 -15.28 -9.74
CA ILE A 150 7.51 -16.06 -10.94
C ILE A 150 8.17 -17.41 -10.60
N LYS A 151 8.89 -17.49 -9.46
CA LYS A 151 9.58 -18.70 -8.99
C LYS A 151 8.60 -19.74 -8.40
N LYS A 152 7.33 -19.39 -8.19
CA LYS A 152 6.29 -20.33 -7.71
C LYS A 152 5.89 -21.35 -8.78
N ASN A 153 6.21 -21.09 -10.05
CA ASN A 153 5.99 -22.02 -11.17
C ASN A 153 4.55 -22.53 -11.27
N LEU A 154 3.59 -21.63 -11.04
CA LEU A 154 2.16 -21.87 -11.13
C LEU A 154 1.65 -21.56 -12.54
N TYR A 155 0.57 -22.24 -12.93
CA TYR A 155 -0.08 -22.08 -14.22
C TYR A 155 -1.48 -21.53 -14.03
N PHE A 156 -1.84 -20.55 -14.86
CA PHE A 156 -3.15 -19.90 -14.81
C PHE A 156 -3.77 -19.88 -16.20
N PRO A 157 -5.11 -19.98 -16.31
CA PRO A 157 -5.80 -19.88 -17.59
C PRO A 157 -5.79 -18.46 -18.18
N LYS A 158 -5.49 -17.45 -17.35
CA LYS A 158 -5.39 -16.03 -17.72
C LYS A 158 -3.99 -15.50 -17.41
N TYR A 159 -3.60 -14.39 -18.03
CA TYR A 159 -2.36 -13.70 -17.69
C TYR A 159 -2.50 -13.03 -16.33
N VAL A 160 -1.63 -13.40 -15.38
CA VAL A 160 -1.55 -12.77 -14.06
C VAL A 160 -0.53 -11.63 -14.12
N ILE A 161 -0.99 -10.41 -13.84
CA ILE A 161 -0.17 -9.19 -13.80
C ILE A 161 0.05 -8.81 -12.34
N VAL A 162 1.31 -8.80 -11.92
CA VAL A 162 1.74 -8.51 -10.54
C VAL A 162 2.61 -7.27 -10.46
N GLY A 163 2.59 -6.61 -9.30
CA GLY A 163 3.41 -5.42 -9.00
C GLY A 163 4.43 -5.63 -7.89
N HIS A 164 4.18 -6.59 -7.00
CA HIS A 164 5.06 -6.95 -5.90
C HIS A 164 6.33 -7.61 -6.44
N TRP A 165 7.47 -7.20 -5.88
CA TRP A 165 8.83 -7.60 -6.28
C TRP A 165 9.31 -6.95 -7.60
N PRO A 166 10.16 -5.90 -7.53
CA PRO A 166 10.76 -5.28 -8.71
C PRO A 166 11.43 -6.27 -9.65
N VAL A 167 11.21 -6.12 -10.95
CA VAL A 167 11.73 -7.05 -11.97
C VAL A 167 13.25 -7.22 -11.88
N THR A 168 13.96 -6.15 -11.50
CA THR A 168 15.42 -6.15 -11.31
C THR A 168 15.90 -7.17 -10.28
N LEU A 169 15.07 -7.55 -9.30
CA LEU A 169 15.43 -8.53 -8.28
C LEU A 169 15.44 -9.98 -8.81
N TYR A 170 14.78 -10.26 -9.95
CA TYR A 170 14.78 -11.62 -10.51
C TYR A 170 16.08 -11.98 -11.22
N GLY A 171 16.88 -10.99 -11.62
CA GLY A 171 18.19 -11.19 -12.24
C GLY A 171 19.36 -11.16 -11.26
N ASP A 172 19.10 -10.88 -9.98
CA ASP A 172 20.14 -10.76 -8.96
C ASP A 172 20.48 -12.15 -8.40
N PRO A 173 21.73 -12.63 -8.55
CA PRO A 173 22.14 -13.94 -8.04
C PRO A 173 22.16 -14.05 -6.50
N LEU A 174 21.96 -12.94 -5.79
CA LEU A 174 21.86 -12.92 -4.33
C LEU A 174 20.46 -13.28 -3.81
N TRP A 175 19.48 -13.55 -4.68
CA TRP A 175 18.08 -13.89 -4.34
C TRP A 175 17.48 -15.07 -5.13
#